data_AF-A0A9E5TP68-F1
#
_entry.id   AF-A0A9E5TP68-F1
#
_cell.length_a   1.000
_cell.length_b   1.000
_cell.length_c   1.000
_cell.angle_alpha   90.00
_cell.angle_beta   90.00
_cell.angle_gamma   90.00
#
_symmetry.space_group_name_H-M   'P 1'
#
loop_
_entity.id
_entity.type
_entity.pdbx_description
1 polymer ?
#
loop_
_entity_poly.entity_id
_entity_poly.type
_entity_poly.pdbx_seq_one_letter_code
_entity_poly.pdbx_strand_id
1 'polypeptide(L)'
;MMRKPGTAKSLTRRALTYRILDAYLGGEEHDWTAQLAALAERNRERAAERRAEFEGGRIEGTSPSHPLEEYTGTYGGALYGDATVTVEGDHLVVAFIPNPDLVGDLTHRHFDTFVLEWRQDFAWFYELEFKKQE
;
A
#
# COMPACT_ATOMS: atom_id res chain seq x y z
N MET A 1 12.85 -7.36 19.79
CA MET A 1 13.93 -7.88 18.91
C MET A 1 13.31 -8.15 17.54
N MET A 2 13.36 -7.16 16.65
CA MET A 2 12.59 -7.12 15.39
C MET A 2 13.50 -7.61 14.25
N ARG A 3 13.34 -8.86 13.81
CA ARG A 3 14.04 -9.36 12.61
C ARG A 3 13.34 -8.78 11.39
N LYS A 4 13.95 -7.79 10.72
CA LYS A 4 13.53 -7.37 9.37
C LYS A 4 13.78 -8.52 8.39
N PRO A 5 12.78 -8.99 7.63
CA PRO A 5 12.98 -10.11 6.71
C PRO A 5 13.60 -9.64 5.37
N GLY A 6 14.80 -10.13 5.07
CA GLY A 6 15.04 -10.83 3.80
C GLY A 6 15.22 -10.06 2.48
N THR A 7 15.85 -8.88 2.43
CA THR A 7 16.16 -8.25 1.13
C THR A 7 17.34 -8.89 0.39
N ALA A 8 18.39 -9.34 1.10
CA ALA A 8 19.60 -9.87 0.45
C ALA A 8 19.40 -11.24 -0.22
N LYS A 9 18.54 -12.11 0.32
CA LYS A 9 18.35 -13.49 -0.17
C LYS A 9 17.47 -13.57 -1.44
N SER A 10 16.63 -12.56 -1.69
CA SER A 10 15.65 -12.54 -2.79
C SER A 10 16.26 -12.10 -4.14
N LEU A 11 17.19 -11.14 -4.10
CA LEU A 11 17.80 -10.57 -5.31
C LEU A 11 18.74 -11.55 -6.01
N THR A 12 19.45 -12.40 -5.24
CA THR A 12 20.38 -13.40 -5.79
C THR A 12 19.70 -14.41 -6.70
N ARG A 13 18.48 -14.86 -6.34
CA ARG A 13 17.71 -15.80 -7.18
C ARG A 13 17.37 -15.17 -8.53
N ARG A 14 16.87 -13.92 -8.52
CA ARG A 14 16.49 -13.20 -9.74
C ARG A 14 17.70 -12.91 -10.62
N ALA A 15 18.81 -12.47 -10.03
CA ALA A 15 20.06 -12.23 -10.74
C ALA A 15 20.58 -13.50 -11.44
N LEU A 16 20.54 -14.64 -10.73
CA LEU A 16 20.91 -15.93 -11.30
C LEU A 16 19.99 -16.33 -12.46
N THR A 17 18.67 -16.17 -12.31
CA THR A 17 17.71 -16.44 -13.39
C THR A 17 18.01 -15.61 -14.63
N TYR A 18 18.26 -14.31 -14.49
CA TYR A 18 18.57 -13.46 -15.65
C TYR A 18 19.91 -13.80 -16.28
N ARG A 19 20.93 -14.13 -15.49
CA ARG A 19 22.21 -14.62 -16.02
C ARG A 19 22.05 -15.92 -16.83
N ILE A 20 21.18 -16.84 -16.39
CA ILE A 20 20.89 -18.07 -17.14
C ILE A 20 20.16 -17.74 -18.45
N LEU A 21 19.21 -16.81 -18.43
CA LEU A 21 18.47 -16.41 -19.64
C LEU A 21 19.40 -15.76 -20.67
N ASP A 22 20.30 -14.85 -20.26
CA ASP A 22 21.28 -14.24 -21.16
C ASP A 22 22.20 -15.30 -21.77
N ALA A 23 22.73 -16.22 -20.96
CA ALA A 23 23.59 -17.29 -21.44
C ALA A 23 22.88 -18.23 -22.43
N TYR A 24 21.58 -18.50 -22.21
CA TYR A 24 20.80 -19.39 -23.07
C TYR A 24 20.39 -18.72 -24.39
N LEU A 25 20.06 -17.43 -24.37
CA LEU A 25 19.62 -16.67 -25.54
C LEU A 25 20.78 -16.06 -26.34
N GLY A 26 22.03 -16.27 -25.90
CA GLY A 26 23.22 -15.68 -26.53
C GLY A 26 23.32 -14.17 -26.31
N GLY A 27 22.73 -13.66 -25.22
CA GLY A 27 22.80 -12.26 -24.82
C GLY A 27 24.17 -11.87 -24.26
N GLU A 28 24.37 -10.56 -24.10
CA GLU A 28 25.59 -10.01 -23.49
C GLU A 28 25.69 -10.40 -22.00
N GLU A 29 26.92 -10.46 -21.47
CA GLU A 29 27.12 -10.70 -20.04
C GLU A 29 26.81 -9.43 -19.24
N HIS A 30 25.68 -9.43 -18.54
CA HIS A 30 25.29 -8.36 -17.64
C HIS A 30 25.56 -8.70 -16.17
N ASP A 31 26.02 -7.71 -15.39
CA ASP A 31 26.00 -7.79 -13.92
C ASP A 31 24.59 -7.50 -13.38
N TRP A 32 23.72 -8.50 -13.48
CA TRP A 32 22.37 -8.43 -12.93
C TRP A 32 22.33 -8.24 -11.41
N THR A 33 23.38 -8.62 -10.69
CA THR A 33 23.44 -8.45 -9.25
C THR A 33 23.55 -6.97 -8.90
N ALA A 34 24.49 -6.26 -9.54
CA ALA A 34 24.66 -4.82 -9.35
C ALA A 34 23.42 -4.05 -9.82
N GLN A 35 22.85 -4.40 -10.97
CA GLN A 35 21.66 -3.72 -11.50
C GLN A 35 20.43 -3.88 -10.59
N LEU A 36 20.16 -5.10 -10.12
CA LEU A 36 19.03 -5.36 -9.23
C LEU A 36 19.25 -4.75 -7.84
N ALA A 37 20.48 -4.69 -7.34
CA ALA A 37 20.80 -3.98 -6.10
C ALA A 37 20.53 -2.48 -6.22
N ALA A 38 20.96 -1.85 -7.33
CA ALA A 38 20.69 -0.44 -7.59
C ALA A 38 19.18 -0.15 -7.73
N LEU A 39 18.43 -1.03 -8.39
CA LEU A 39 16.97 -0.92 -8.48
C LEU A 39 16.32 -1.04 -7.10
N ALA A 40 16.78 -1.98 -6.27
CA ALA A 40 16.27 -2.17 -4.92
C ALA A 40 16.53 -0.95 -4.02
N GLU A 41 17.69 -0.29 -4.16
CA GLU A 41 17.98 0.96 -3.44
C GLU A 41 17.02 2.08 -3.87
N ARG A 42 16.90 2.34 -5.18
CA ARG A 42 15.97 3.37 -5.69
C ARG A 42 14.53 3.14 -5.25
N ASN A 43 14.09 1.88 -5.22
CA ASN A 43 12.75 1.55 -4.73
C ASN A 43 12.60 1.83 -3.23
N ARG A 44 13.65 1.61 -2.43
CA ARG A 44 13.66 1.94 -0.99
C ARG A 44 13.64 3.44 -0.77
N GLU A 45 14.45 4.20 -1.50
CA GLU A 45 14.48 5.67 -1.43
C GLU A 45 13.10 6.25 -1.78
N ARG A 46 12.53 5.85 -2.92
CA ARG A 46 11.18 6.29 -3.32
C ARG A 46 10.09 5.91 -2.32
N ALA A 47 10.20 4.75 -1.67
CA ALA A 47 9.25 4.36 -0.63
C ALA A 47 9.41 5.23 0.62
N ALA A 48 10.63 5.58 1.00
CA ALA A 48 10.91 6.49 2.11
C ALA A 48 10.43 7.92 1.82
N GLU A 49 10.65 8.42 0.60
CA GLU A 49 10.15 9.73 0.15
C GLU A 49 8.62 9.80 0.22
N ARG A 50 7.91 8.84 -0.38
CA ARG A 50 6.43 8.78 -0.30
C ARG A 50 5.93 8.76 1.13
N ARG A 51 6.60 8.00 2.00
CA ARG A 51 6.24 7.95 3.42
C ARG A 51 6.48 9.28 4.11
N ALA A 52 7.60 9.95 3.84
CA ALA A 52 7.91 11.26 4.41
C ALA A 52 6.93 12.33 3.91
N GLU A 53 6.54 12.31 2.64
CA GLU A 53 5.50 13.18 2.08
C GLU A 53 4.15 12.92 2.75
N PHE A 54 3.76 11.66 2.93
CA PHE A 54 2.55 11.30 3.63
C PHE A 54 2.56 11.83 5.08
N GLU A 55 3.60 11.51 5.85
CA GLU A 55 3.76 11.93 7.25
C GLU A 55 3.81 13.46 7.38
N GLY A 56 4.54 14.15 6.49
CA GLY A 56 4.68 15.61 6.51
C GLY A 56 3.48 16.40 5.98
N GLY A 57 2.63 15.78 5.15
CA GLY A 57 1.45 16.41 4.56
C GLY A 57 0.24 16.56 5.49
N ARG A 58 0.35 16.19 6.77
CA ARG A 58 -0.77 16.28 7.71
C ARG A 58 -1.01 17.72 8.17
N ILE A 59 -2.25 18.19 8.03
CA ILE A 59 -2.69 19.47 8.59
C ILE A 59 -3.52 19.19 9.86
N GLU A 60 -3.02 19.65 11.00
CA GLU A 60 -3.66 19.47 12.30
C GLU A 60 -4.85 20.42 12.51
N GLY A 61 -5.75 20.06 13.43
CA GLY A 61 -6.92 20.88 13.78
C GLY A 61 -8.02 20.91 12.73
N THR A 62 -7.96 20.03 11.73
CA THR A 62 -9.02 19.89 10.72
C THR A 62 -10.09 18.92 11.22
N SER A 63 -11.30 19.09 10.71
CA SER A 63 -12.41 18.15 10.86
C SER A 63 -12.86 17.65 9.49
N PRO A 64 -13.55 16.50 9.41
CA PRO A 64 -14.29 16.12 8.22
C PRO A 64 -15.24 17.24 7.78
N SER A 65 -15.43 17.40 6.47
CA SER A 65 -16.35 18.41 5.92
C SER A 65 -17.82 18.07 6.19
N HIS A 66 -18.12 16.78 6.38
CA HIS A 66 -19.45 16.25 6.61
C HIS A 66 -19.52 15.41 7.89
N PRO A 67 -20.73 15.18 8.45
CA PRO A 67 -20.96 14.11 9.42
C PRO A 67 -20.51 12.75 8.87
N LEU A 68 -20.02 11.86 9.73
CA LEU A 68 -19.50 10.55 9.30
C LEU A 68 -20.54 9.72 8.54
N GLU A 69 -21.82 9.89 8.90
CA GLU A 69 -22.95 9.22 8.27
C GLU A 69 -23.06 9.53 6.76
N GLU A 70 -22.64 10.72 6.33
CA GLU A 70 -22.65 11.12 4.91
C GLU A 70 -21.49 10.52 4.09
N TYR A 71 -20.54 9.84 4.74
CA TYR A 71 -19.53 9.01 4.06
C TYR A 71 -19.96 7.55 3.95
N THR A 72 -21.07 7.15 4.58
CA THR A 72 -21.57 5.77 4.45
C THR A 72 -22.14 5.52 3.07
N GLY A 73 -21.95 4.32 2.55
CA GLY A 73 -22.40 3.96 1.21
C GLY A 73 -21.64 2.79 0.62
N THR A 74 -22.01 2.43 -0.60
CA THR A 74 -21.28 1.43 -1.40
C THR A 74 -20.45 2.15 -2.45
N TYR A 75 -19.13 2.00 -2.35
CA TYR A 75 -18.15 2.56 -3.26
C TYR A 75 -17.60 1.42 -4.12
N GLY A 76 -17.90 1.46 -5.41
CA GLY A 76 -17.56 0.39 -6.33
C GLY A 76 -16.82 0.89 -7.56
N GLY A 77 -16.01 0.01 -8.15
CA GLY A 77 -15.38 0.23 -9.44
C GLY A 77 -15.25 -1.08 -10.21
N ALA A 78 -15.37 -1.02 -11.54
CA ALA A 78 -15.35 -2.19 -12.42
C ALA A 78 -14.09 -3.07 -12.27
N LEU A 79 -13.01 -2.54 -11.69
CA LEU A 79 -11.74 -3.24 -11.53
C LEU A 79 -11.69 -4.15 -10.29
N TYR A 80 -12.16 -3.66 -9.14
CA TYR A 80 -11.99 -4.36 -7.86
C TYR A 80 -13.31 -4.93 -7.31
N GLY A 81 -14.44 -4.37 -7.73
CA GLY A 81 -15.74 -4.65 -7.13
C GLY A 81 -16.10 -3.62 -6.07
N ASP A 82 -17.15 -3.93 -5.33
CA ASP A 82 -17.80 -3.01 -4.40
C ASP A 82 -17.19 -3.09 -3.00
N ALA A 83 -17.11 -1.95 -2.32
CA ALA A 83 -16.76 -1.83 -0.92
C ALA A 83 -17.87 -1.06 -0.19
N THR A 84 -18.29 -1.53 0.97
CA THR A 84 -19.28 -0.84 1.80
C THR A 84 -18.57 -0.10 2.91
N VAL A 85 -18.90 1.18 3.08
CA VAL A 85 -18.46 1.99 4.22
C VAL A 85 -19.63 2.18 5.17
N THR A 86 -19.43 1.85 6.43
CA THR A 86 -20.42 1.97 7.52
C THR A 86 -19.83 2.76 8.69
N VAL A 87 -20.67 3.38 9.50
CA VAL A 87 -20.26 3.95 10.79
C VAL A 87 -20.40 2.88 11.86
N GLU A 88 -19.32 2.59 12.58
CA GLU A 88 -19.33 1.76 13.79
C GLU A 88 -18.88 2.63 14.98
N GLY A 89 -19.83 3.06 15.81
CA GLY A 89 -19.51 3.93 16.95
C GLY A 89 -19.12 5.33 16.51
N ASP A 90 -17.85 5.69 16.68
CA ASP A 90 -17.26 7.01 16.40
C ASP A 90 -16.31 7.03 15.19
N HIS A 91 -16.20 5.93 14.45
CA HIS A 91 -15.33 5.81 13.28
C HIS A 91 -16.04 5.14 12.10
N LEU A 92 -15.41 5.27 10.93
CA LEU A 92 -15.86 4.64 9.69
C LEU A 92 -15.17 3.27 9.57
N VAL A 93 -15.87 2.31 8.97
CA VAL A 93 -15.35 0.97 8.70
C VAL A 93 -15.62 0.66 7.24
N VAL A 94 -14.60 0.21 6.53
CA VAL A 94 -14.73 -0.25 5.14
C VAL A 94 -14.63 -1.77 5.10
N ALA A 95 -15.57 -2.39 4.37
CA ALA A 95 -15.58 -3.82 4.10
C ALA A 95 -15.65 -4.04 2.59
N PHE A 96 -14.66 -4.74 2.03
CA PHE A 96 -14.64 -5.06 0.61
C PHE A 96 -15.49 -6.31 0.33
N ILE A 97 -16.58 -6.16 -0.42
CA ILE A 97 -17.57 -7.23 -0.67
C ILE A 97 -16.94 -8.49 -1.29
N PRO A 98 -15.98 -8.40 -2.22
CA PRO A 98 -15.37 -9.59 -2.82
C PRO A 98 -14.53 -10.44 -1.85
N ASN A 99 -14.08 -9.88 -0.72
CA ASN A 99 -13.29 -10.61 0.26
C ASN A 99 -13.67 -10.21 1.70
N PRO A 100 -14.39 -11.08 2.43
CA PRO A 100 -14.90 -10.77 3.76
C PRO A 100 -13.81 -10.54 4.82
N ASP A 101 -12.57 -10.97 4.56
CA ASP A 101 -11.46 -10.70 5.48
C ASP A 101 -10.94 -9.26 5.36
N LEU A 102 -11.17 -8.60 4.22
CA LEU A 102 -10.74 -7.22 3.96
C LEU A 102 -11.70 -6.23 4.62
N VAL A 103 -11.55 -6.13 5.94
CA VAL A 103 -12.23 -5.14 6.78
C VAL A 103 -11.17 -4.29 7.47
N GLY A 104 -11.37 -2.97 7.43
CA GLY A 104 -10.47 -2.03 8.11
C GLY A 104 -11.20 -0.81 8.63
N ASP A 105 -10.60 -0.24 9.67
CA ASP A 105 -11.07 0.94 10.36
C ASP A 105 -10.47 2.19 9.69
N LEU A 106 -11.31 3.19 9.45
CA LEU A 106 -10.96 4.44 8.79
C LEU A 106 -10.87 5.55 9.85
N THR A 107 -9.65 5.99 10.13
CA THR A 107 -9.39 7.08 11.08
C THR A 107 -9.15 8.38 10.32
N HIS A 108 -9.77 9.47 10.79
CA HIS A 108 -9.60 10.79 10.18
C HIS A 108 -8.13 11.27 10.25
N ARG A 109 -7.59 11.70 9.10
CA ARG A 109 -6.25 12.27 9.00
C ARG A 109 -6.30 13.79 8.96
N HIS A 110 -6.95 14.32 7.93
CA HIS A 110 -7.21 15.73 7.71
C HIS A 110 -8.25 15.92 6.60
N PHE A 111 -9.06 16.99 6.65
CA PHE A 111 -10.14 17.25 5.69
C PHE A 111 -10.99 15.99 5.42
N ASP A 112 -11.19 15.59 4.18
CA ASP A 112 -11.91 14.36 3.78
C ASP A 112 -10.97 13.18 3.48
N THR A 113 -9.81 13.16 4.14
CA THR A 113 -8.81 12.09 4.03
C THR A 113 -8.81 11.23 5.28
N PHE A 114 -8.90 9.91 5.07
CA PHE A 114 -8.91 8.91 6.12
C PHE A 114 -7.77 7.90 5.91
N VAL A 115 -7.20 7.42 7.02
CA VAL A 115 -6.21 6.34 7.02
C VAL A 115 -6.93 5.03 7.27
N LEU A 116 -6.66 4.04 6.42
CA LEU A 116 -7.17 2.69 6.57
C LEU A 116 -6.22 1.84 7.42
N GLU A 117 -6.73 1.35 8.54
CA GLU A 117 -6.06 0.36 9.39
C GLU A 117 -6.79 -0.98 9.27
N TRP A 118 -6.13 -1.97 8.69
CA TRP A 118 -6.72 -3.30 8.52
C TRP A 118 -6.88 -4.02 9.86
N ARG A 119 -8.06 -4.63 10.09
CA ARG A 119 -8.32 -5.43 11.30
C ARG A 119 -7.52 -6.74 11.29
N GLN A 120 -7.11 -7.20 10.11
CA GLN A 120 -6.31 -8.40 9.91
C GLN A 120 -4.93 -8.01 9.38
N ASP A 121 -3.90 -8.75 9.80
CA ASP A 121 -2.54 -8.58 9.29
C ASP A 121 -2.41 -9.27 7.93
N PHE A 122 -2.49 -8.47 6.87
CA PHE A 122 -2.22 -8.95 5.52
C PHE A 122 -0.74 -8.73 5.20
N ALA A 123 -0.02 -9.80 4.91
CA ALA A 123 1.37 -9.76 4.49
C ALA A 123 1.66 -8.92 3.22
N TRP A 124 0.61 -8.36 2.59
CA TRP A 124 0.63 -7.71 1.28
C TRP A 124 0.18 -6.25 1.28
N PHE A 125 -0.53 -5.77 2.31
CA PHE A 125 -1.01 -4.38 2.37
C PHE A 125 -0.22 -3.58 3.40
N TYR A 126 0.75 -2.81 2.92
CA TYR A 126 1.32 -1.71 3.70
C TYR A 126 0.85 -0.40 3.07
N GLU A 127 -0.15 0.20 3.71
CA GLU A 127 -0.68 1.56 3.52
C GLU A 127 -1.53 1.79 2.24
N LEU A 128 -2.84 1.95 2.44
CA LEU A 128 -3.80 2.42 1.42
C LEU A 128 -4.42 3.73 1.90
N GLU A 129 -4.38 4.75 1.06
CA GLU A 129 -5.14 6.00 1.26
C GLU A 129 -6.52 5.86 0.65
N PHE A 130 -7.56 6.22 1.42
CA PHE A 130 -8.91 6.37 0.89
C PHE A 130 -9.22 7.87 0.73
N LYS A 131 -9.50 8.30 -0.51
CA LYS A 131 -9.96 9.66 -0.81
C LYS A 131 -11.32 9.58 -1.49
N LYS A 132 -12.33 10.23 -0.90
CA LYS A 132 -13.63 10.44 -1.55
C LYS A 132 -13.43 11.39 -2.73
N GLN A 133 -13.85 10.98 -3.92
CA GLN A 133 -13.98 11.88 -5.08
C GLN A 133 -15.36 12.52 -5.04
N GLU A 134 -15.41 13.82 -5.35
CA GLU A 134 -16.63 14.66 -5.38
C GLU A 134 -17.60 14.24 -6.49
#